data_AF-A0A1V2IBY8-F1
#
_entry.id   AF-A0A1V2IBY8-F1
#
_cell.length_a   1.000
_cell.length_b   1.000
_cell.length_c   1.000
_cell.angle_alpha   90.00
_cell.angle_beta   90.00
_cell.angle_gamma   90.00
#
_symmetry.space_group_name_H-M   'P 1'
#
loop_
_entity.id
_entity.type
_entity.pdbx_description
1 polymer ?
#
loop_
_entity_poly.entity_id
_entity_poly.type
_entity_poly.pdbx_seq_one_letter_code
_entity_poly.pdbx_strand_id
1 'polypeptide(L)'
;MTRHDETRPDEAQPDRTRRGEMGVGDAELRALTKDLDALHRDTFPTALERLRDTTSTTRATIRGVARGPASRRGVLLGGLAAAGAGLIAACGGSGGGGNPAAASGTPTRAASPYTGDLKVVALAAALENLAVAAYTMALAKATAGDYGTVPDSVGEFATVARSQHAEHAKAWNGVLSGARLPTITGTPLTIAASEVAKLKATKSVPELAAYALGLENAAAQTYLYAMANVSDGGGIATAATIAPVEAMHAAVLAFIAGDYPVPEAFLDTSSAVGPAALTA
;
A
#
# COMPACT_ATOMS: atom_id res chain seq x y z
N MET A 1 -13.08 52.65 -67.49
CA MET A 1 -11.98 51.70 -67.23
C MET A 1 -12.13 51.24 -65.78
N THR A 2 -12.33 49.94 -65.62
CA THR A 2 -12.69 49.16 -64.43
C THR A 2 -11.66 49.21 -63.29
N ARG A 3 -12.13 49.04 -62.05
CA ARG A 3 -11.48 48.37 -60.89
C ARG A 3 -12.49 48.42 -59.73
N HIS A 4 -13.33 47.39 -59.55
CA HIS A 4 -13.11 46.16 -58.77
C HIS A 4 -12.67 46.40 -57.31
N ASP A 5 -13.69 46.22 -56.46
CA ASP A 5 -13.74 45.72 -55.08
C ASP A 5 -12.57 44.82 -54.66
N GLU A 6 -12.02 45.09 -53.47
CA GLU A 6 -11.26 44.13 -52.67
C GLU A 6 -11.49 44.47 -51.18
N THR A 7 -12.61 43.97 -50.66
CA THR A 7 -12.84 43.81 -49.23
C THR A 7 -11.84 42.79 -48.69
N ARG A 8 -10.98 43.22 -47.76
CA ARG A 8 -10.07 42.32 -47.03
C ARG A 8 -10.89 41.39 -46.15
N PRO A 9 -10.66 40.07 -46.18
CA PRO A 9 -11.29 39.16 -45.23
C PRO A 9 -10.68 39.39 -43.84
N ASP A 10 -11.56 39.47 -42.84
CA ASP A 10 -11.22 39.44 -41.42
C ASP A 10 -10.29 38.26 -41.12
N GLU A 11 -9.11 38.58 -40.60
CA GLU A 11 -8.19 37.62 -40.00
C GLU A 11 -8.89 37.08 -38.74
N ALA A 12 -9.47 35.89 -38.87
CA ALA A 12 -10.11 35.17 -37.78
C ALA A 12 -9.09 34.97 -36.66
N GLN A 13 -9.22 35.79 -35.62
CA GLN A 13 -8.54 35.67 -34.36
C GLN A 13 -8.75 34.23 -33.84
N PRO A 14 -7.70 33.43 -33.57
CA PRO A 14 -7.86 32.04 -33.20
C PRO A 14 -8.73 31.96 -31.95
N ASP A 15 -9.83 31.24 -32.12
CA ASP A 15 -10.85 30.95 -31.14
C ASP A 15 -10.22 30.54 -29.80
N ARG A 16 -10.21 31.47 -28.84
CA ARG A 16 -9.75 31.26 -27.47
C ARG A 16 -10.77 30.49 -26.62
N THR A 17 -11.84 29.92 -27.20
CA THR A 17 -12.90 29.24 -26.45
C THR A 17 -12.76 27.72 -26.37
N ARG A 18 -11.64 27.13 -26.81
CA ARG A 18 -11.30 25.72 -26.49
C ARG A 18 -10.18 25.59 -25.47
N ARG A 19 -10.30 26.26 -24.32
CA ARG A 19 -9.87 25.59 -23.08
C ARG A 19 -11.08 24.80 -22.60
N GLY A 20 -11.26 23.63 -23.22
CA GLY A 20 -12.13 22.63 -22.64
C GLY A 20 -11.67 22.40 -21.20
N GLU A 21 -12.63 22.35 -20.30
CA GLU A 21 -12.51 21.65 -19.03
C GLU A 21 -11.61 20.43 -19.24
N MET A 22 -10.62 20.18 -18.38
CA MET A 22 -9.91 18.90 -18.37
C MET A 22 -10.90 17.81 -17.93
N GLY A 23 -11.87 17.52 -18.79
CA GLY A 23 -12.74 16.38 -18.67
C GLY A 23 -11.86 15.16 -18.87
N VAL A 24 -11.86 14.29 -17.86
CA VAL A 24 -11.26 12.96 -17.86
C VAL A 24 -11.35 12.36 -19.27
N GLY A 25 -10.19 12.19 -19.92
CA GLY A 25 -10.14 11.48 -21.17
C GLY A 25 -10.39 10.00 -20.89
N ASP A 26 -11.57 9.50 -21.23
CA ASP A 26 -11.94 8.09 -20.99
C ASP A 26 -10.92 7.10 -21.59
N ALA A 27 -10.29 7.49 -22.71
CA ALA A 27 -9.20 6.77 -23.34
C ALA A 27 -7.87 6.86 -22.57
N GLU A 28 -7.57 8.01 -21.96
CA GLU A 28 -6.38 8.23 -21.16
C GLU A 28 -6.43 7.41 -19.86
N LEU A 29 -7.56 7.42 -19.15
CA LEU A 29 -7.73 6.59 -17.95
C LEU A 29 -7.58 5.10 -18.26
N ARG A 30 -8.10 4.63 -19.41
CA ARG A 30 -7.90 3.25 -19.86
C ARG A 30 -6.43 2.95 -20.19
N ALA A 31 -5.72 3.90 -20.80
CA ALA A 31 -4.30 3.73 -21.07
C ALA A 31 -3.50 3.62 -19.77
N LEU A 32 -3.71 4.55 -18.82
CA LEU A 32 -3.10 4.51 -17.49
C LEU A 32 -3.39 3.20 -16.75
N THR A 33 -4.65 2.74 -16.78
CA THR A 33 -5.06 1.49 -16.16
C THR A 33 -4.35 0.29 -16.79
N LYS A 34 -4.26 0.24 -18.12
CA LYS A 34 -3.56 -0.85 -18.82
C LYS A 34 -2.07 -0.86 -18.56
N ASP A 35 -1.43 0.31 -18.53
CA ASP A 35 0.00 0.44 -18.28
C ASP A 35 0.33 0.02 -16.83
N LEU A 36 -0.47 0.47 -15.86
CA LEU A 36 -0.38 0.03 -14.46
C LEU A 36 -0.54 -1.48 -14.34
N ASP A 37 -1.56 -2.04 -14.98
CA ASP A 37 -1.90 -3.46 -14.89
C ASP A 37 -0.85 -4.36 -15.58
N ALA A 38 -0.32 -3.90 -16.72
CA ALA A 38 0.81 -4.56 -17.39
C ALA A 38 2.06 -4.51 -16.50
N LEU A 39 2.41 -3.34 -15.96
CA LEU A 39 3.56 -3.19 -15.08
C LEU A 39 3.44 -4.12 -13.86
N HIS A 40 2.27 -4.15 -13.21
CA HIS A 40 2.01 -5.05 -12.09
C HIS A 40 2.21 -6.51 -12.49
N ARG A 41 1.55 -7.00 -13.53
CA ARG A 41 1.67 -8.41 -13.95
C ARG A 41 3.09 -8.80 -14.34
N ASP A 42 3.80 -7.92 -15.04
CA ASP A 42 5.13 -8.21 -15.59
C ASP A 42 6.23 -8.12 -14.52
N THR A 43 6.08 -7.21 -13.56
CA THR A 43 7.15 -6.91 -12.60
C THR A 43 6.89 -7.47 -11.21
N PHE A 44 5.64 -7.47 -10.72
CA PHE A 44 5.33 -7.81 -9.33
C PHE A 44 5.83 -9.21 -8.92
N PRO A 45 5.51 -10.30 -9.65
CA PRO A 45 5.91 -11.64 -9.21
C PRO A 45 7.43 -11.81 -9.19
N THR A 46 8.10 -11.35 -10.26
CA THR A 46 9.54 -11.54 -10.41
C THR A 46 10.36 -10.58 -9.53
N ALA A 47 9.91 -9.34 -9.34
CA ALA A 47 10.55 -8.40 -8.42
C ALA A 47 10.45 -8.91 -6.97
N LEU A 48 9.28 -9.41 -6.57
CA LEU A 48 9.08 -10.00 -5.25
C LEU A 48 9.99 -11.20 -5.00
N GLU A 49 10.10 -12.12 -5.96
CA GLU A 49 11.00 -13.28 -5.89
C GLU A 49 12.46 -12.83 -5.76
N ARG A 50 12.93 -11.96 -6.65
CA ARG A 50 14.31 -11.45 -6.63
C ARG A 50 14.65 -10.72 -5.33
N LEU A 51 13.74 -9.91 -4.79
CA LEU A 51 13.97 -9.19 -3.53
C LEU A 51 14.00 -10.15 -2.33
N ARG A 52 13.17 -11.19 -2.31
CA ARG A 52 13.23 -12.24 -1.28
C ARG A 52 14.54 -13.02 -1.32
N ASP A 53 15.00 -13.38 -2.52
CA ASP A 53 16.28 -14.06 -2.73
C ASP A 53 17.47 -13.18 -2.32
N THR A 54 17.45 -11.91 -2.71
CA THR A 54 18.49 -10.94 -2.36
C THR A 54 18.56 -10.73 -0.84
N THR A 55 17.40 -10.58 -0.19
CA THR A 55 17.35 -10.33 1.26
C THR A 55 17.77 -11.57 2.06
N SER A 56 17.38 -12.76 1.61
CA SER A 56 17.80 -14.02 2.23
C SER A 56 19.29 -14.28 2.07
N THR A 57 19.84 -14.04 0.88
CA THR A 57 21.28 -14.14 0.57
C THR A 57 22.10 -13.16 1.41
N THR A 58 21.70 -11.88 1.42
CA THR A 58 22.38 -10.84 2.21
C THR A 58 22.43 -11.21 3.70
N ARG A 59 21.31 -11.68 4.26
CA ARG A 59 21.24 -12.13 5.65
C ARG A 59 22.09 -13.38 5.92
N ALA A 60 22.16 -14.32 4.98
CA ALA A 60 23.03 -15.48 5.09
C ALA A 60 24.51 -15.06 5.12
N THR A 61 24.91 -14.14 4.24
CA THR A 61 26.27 -13.57 4.20
C THR A 61 26.63 -12.87 5.51
N ILE A 62 25.77 -11.98 6.02
CA ILE A 62 26.01 -11.27 7.29
C ILE A 62 26.16 -12.27 8.45
N ARG A 63 25.30 -13.29 8.53
CA ARG A 63 25.41 -14.33 9.56
C ARG A 63 26.68 -15.17 9.42
N GLY A 64 27.13 -15.44 8.19
CA GLY A 64 28.38 -16.13 7.91
C GLY A 64 29.60 -15.33 8.38
N VAL A 65 29.60 -14.02 8.13
CA VAL A 65 30.64 -13.09 8.61
C VAL A 65 30.63 -13.00 10.14
N ALA A 66 29.45 -12.93 10.77
CA ALA A 66 29.31 -12.86 12.23
C ALA A 66 29.67 -14.18 12.95
N ARG A 67 29.59 -15.34 12.28
CA ARG A 67 29.87 -16.67 12.86
C ARG A 67 31.23 -17.24 12.48
N GLY A 68 31.94 -16.64 11.53
CA GLY A 68 33.28 -17.06 11.15
C GLY A 68 34.29 -16.82 12.28
N PRO A 69 35.31 -17.67 12.46
CA PRO A 69 36.39 -17.38 13.39
C PRO A 69 37.02 -16.04 12.98
N ALA A 70 37.24 -15.15 13.95
CA ALA A 70 37.90 -13.86 13.76
C ALA A 70 39.36 -14.06 13.30
N SER A 71 39.53 -14.41 12.04
CA SER A 71 40.81 -14.48 11.37
C SER A 71 41.25 -13.05 11.06
N ARG A 72 42.53 -12.76 11.34
CA ARG A 72 43.15 -11.45 11.05
C ARG A 72 43.01 -11.04 9.57
N ARG A 73 42.78 -11.99 8.65
CA ARG A 73 42.44 -11.72 7.24
C ARG A 73 41.02 -11.25 7.01
N GLY A 74 40.05 -11.66 7.84
CA GLY A 74 38.65 -11.21 7.74
C GLY A 74 38.45 -9.78 8.24
N VAL A 75 39.23 -9.36 9.24
CA VAL A 75 39.22 -7.98 9.77
C VAL A 75 39.81 -6.97 8.78
N LEU A 76 40.80 -7.37 7.98
CA LEU A 76 41.45 -6.50 6.99
C LEU A 76 40.70 -6.37 5.66
N LEU A 77 39.77 -7.29 5.36
CA LEU A 77 38.87 -7.22 4.20
C LEU A 77 37.45 -6.73 4.55
N GLY A 78 37.12 -6.61 5.84
CA GLY A 78 35.82 -6.15 6.36
C GLY A 78 35.91 -4.87 7.21
N GLY A 79 36.93 -4.04 6.98
CA GLY A 79 37.21 -2.84 7.78
C GLY A 79 36.30 -1.66 7.46
N LEU A 80 34.98 -1.77 7.73
CA LEU A 80 34.12 -0.59 7.90
C LEU A 80 32.76 -0.87 8.61
N ALA A 81 32.70 -1.68 9.68
CA ALA A 81 31.49 -1.72 10.51
C ALA A 81 31.72 -2.38 11.87
N ALA A 82 32.27 -1.65 12.85
CA ALA A 82 32.15 -2.05 14.25
C ALA A 82 32.30 -0.84 15.18
N ALA A 83 31.21 -0.11 15.39
CA ALA A 83 31.04 0.71 16.58
C ALA A 83 29.56 0.63 17.01
N GLY A 84 29.29 -0.01 18.16
CA GLY A 84 28.04 0.13 18.89
C GLY A 84 27.14 -1.11 18.93
N ALA A 85 27.51 -2.13 19.70
CA ALA A 85 26.55 -3.12 20.22
C ALA A 85 26.64 -3.13 21.74
N GLY A 86 25.81 -2.31 22.39
CA GLY A 86 25.59 -2.34 23.83
C GLY A 86 24.67 -3.50 24.21
N LEU A 87 25.18 -4.41 25.03
CA LEU A 87 24.42 -5.52 25.62
C LEU A 87 23.55 -4.99 26.78
N ILE A 88 22.23 -5.16 26.70
CA ILE A 88 21.37 -5.07 27.90
C ILE A 88 21.03 -6.49 28.33
N ALA A 89 21.49 -6.81 29.53
CA ALA A 89 21.38 -8.09 30.19
C ALA A 89 19.94 -8.40 30.63
N ALA A 90 19.54 -9.66 30.43
CA ALA A 90 18.41 -10.27 31.08
C ALA A 90 18.80 -10.66 32.52
N CYS A 91 18.08 -10.13 33.52
CA CYS A 91 18.12 -10.63 34.89
C CYS A 91 16.71 -11.02 35.31
N GLY A 92 16.53 -12.31 35.56
CA GLY A 92 15.37 -12.86 36.23
C GLY A 92 15.41 -12.63 37.73
N GLY A 93 14.22 -12.63 38.35
CA GLY A 93 14.03 -12.64 39.79
C GLY A 93 12.75 -13.38 40.14
N SER A 94 12.88 -14.51 40.83
CA SER A 94 11.79 -15.29 41.42
C SER A 94 11.41 -14.73 42.79
N GLY A 95 10.12 -14.72 43.13
CA GLY A 95 9.68 -14.47 44.51
C GLY A 95 8.16 -14.42 44.74
N GLY A 96 7.60 -15.53 45.23
CA GLY A 96 6.69 -15.51 46.40
C GLY A 96 5.18 -15.37 46.22
N GLY A 97 4.46 -16.48 46.49
CA GLY A 97 3.35 -16.55 47.46
C GLY A 97 2.00 -15.93 47.07
N GLY A 98 1.04 -16.78 46.68
CA GLY A 98 -0.31 -16.36 46.28
C GLY A 98 -1.34 -16.20 47.41
N ASN A 99 -2.47 -15.60 47.03
CA ASN A 99 -3.82 -15.98 47.49
C ASN A 99 -4.83 -15.56 46.39
N PRO A 100 -5.77 -16.42 45.94
CA PRO A 100 -6.68 -16.06 44.86
C PRO A 100 -7.92 -15.34 45.41
N ALA A 101 -8.10 -14.08 45.01
CA ALA A 101 -9.41 -13.43 45.07
C ALA A 101 -10.13 -13.70 43.74
N ALA A 102 -11.35 -14.24 43.84
CA ALA A 102 -12.21 -14.50 42.69
C ALA A 102 -12.53 -13.20 41.96
N ALA A 103 -11.94 -13.01 40.78
CA ALA A 103 -12.28 -11.96 39.85
C ALA A 103 -13.10 -12.56 38.71
N SER A 104 -14.31 -12.04 38.55
CA SER A 104 -15.19 -12.30 37.41
C SER A 104 -14.42 -12.16 36.11
N GLY A 105 -14.28 -13.27 35.38
CA GLY A 105 -13.53 -13.34 34.13
C GLY A 105 -14.16 -12.45 33.07
N THR A 106 -13.56 -11.28 32.86
CA THR A 106 -13.55 -10.68 31.52
C THR A 106 -12.78 -11.66 30.63
N PRO A 107 -13.27 -11.97 29.42
CA PRO A 107 -12.53 -12.86 28.54
C PRO A 107 -11.19 -12.20 28.24
N THR A 108 -10.12 -12.78 28.75
CA THR A 108 -8.75 -12.39 28.41
C THR A 108 -8.62 -12.62 26.91
N ARG A 109 -8.64 -11.54 26.13
CA ARG A 109 -8.38 -11.60 24.69
C ARG A 109 -7.06 -12.37 24.53
N ALA A 110 -7.12 -13.51 23.84
CA ALA A 110 -5.92 -14.28 23.54
C ALA A 110 -4.88 -13.32 22.95
N ALA A 111 -3.65 -13.39 23.46
CA ALA A 111 -2.58 -12.56 22.94
C ALA A 111 -2.45 -12.82 21.43
N SER A 112 -2.40 -11.73 20.65
CA SER A 112 -2.25 -11.83 19.19
C SER A 112 -1.02 -12.69 18.87
N PRO A 113 -1.12 -13.66 17.95
CA PRO A 113 0.02 -14.50 17.58
C PRO A 113 1.10 -13.72 16.83
N TYR A 114 0.77 -12.52 16.35
CA TYR A 114 1.68 -11.65 15.61
C TYR A 114 2.45 -10.72 16.55
N THR A 115 3.77 -10.82 16.54
CA THR A 115 4.68 -10.01 17.36
C THR A 115 5.79 -9.41 16.51
N GLY A 116 6.39 -8.31 16.99
CA GLY A 116 7.46 -7.60 16.28
C GLY A 116 7.08 -7.26 14.83
N ASP A 117 8.01 -7.47 13.91
CA ASP A 117 7.83 -7.23 12.47
C ASP A 117 6.63 -7.96 11.88
N LEU A 118 6.34 -9.18 12.33
CA LEU A 118 5.23 -9.98 11.81
C LEU A 118 3.87 -9.38 12.17
N LYS A 119 3.81 -8.51 13.18
CA LYS A 119 2.62 -7.71 13.46
C LYS A 119 2.40 -6.61 12.41
N VAL A 120 3.47 -6.02 11.88
CA VAL A 120 3.39 -5.07 10.75
C VAL A 120 2.98 -5.80 9.47
N VAL A 121 3.52 -7.00 9.22
CA VAL A 121 3.13 -7.86 8.09
C VAL A 121 1.64 -8.24 8.16
N ALA A 122 1.15 -8.64 9.34
CA ALA A 122 -0.26 -8.98 9.54
C ALA A 122 -1.17 -7.75 9.38
N LEU A 123 -0.73 -6.58 9.87
CA LEU A 123 -1.42 -5.31 9.63
C LEU A 123 -1.53 -5.01 8.14
N ALA A 124 -0.44 -5.15 7.38
CA ALA A 124 -0.42 -4.91 5.95
C ALA A 124 -1.38 -5.85 5.20
N ALA A 125 -1.38 -7.15 5.51
CA ALA A 125 -2.36 -8.09 4.95
C ALA A 125 -3.82 -7.69 5.27
N ALA A 126 -4.08 -7.16 6.47
CA ALA A 126 -5.40 -6.69 6.85
C ALA A 126 -5.82 -5.41 6.09
N LEU A 127 -4.89 -4.51 5.79
CA LEU A 127 -5.12 -3.32 4.97
C LEU A 127 -5.46 -3.68 3.53
N GLU A 128 -4.75 -4.64 2.93
CA GLU A 128 -5.09 -5.12 1.59
C GLU A 128 -6.50 -5.71 1.52
N ASN A 129 -6.90 -6.50 2.52
CA ASN A 129 -8.26 -7.01 2.58
C ASN A 129 -9.30 -5.90 2.76
N LEU A 130 -8.94 -4.80 3.45
CA LEU A 130 -9.81 -3.63 3.58
C LEU A 130 -9.97 -2.92 2.23
N ALA A 131 -8.90 -2.78 1.46
CA ALA A 131 -8.95 -2.25 0.09
C ALA A 131 -9.79 -3.14 -0.83
N VAL A 132 -9.59 -4.47 -0.82
CA VAL A 132 -10.43 -5.42 -1.58
C VAL A 132 -11.91 -5.25 -1.22
N ALA A 133 -12.25 -5.14 0.06
CA ALA A 133 -13.62 -4.94 0.52
C ALA A 133 -14.18 -3.57 0.06
N ALA A 134 -13.37 -2.51 0.13
CA ALA A 134 -13.74 -1.18 -0.30
C ALA A 134 -14.04 -1.13 -1.81
N TYR A 135 -13.14 -1.61 -2.66
CA TYR A 135 -13.38 -1.65 -4.10
C TYR A 135 -14.55 -2.55 -4.49
N THR A 136 -14.75 -3.68 -3.79
CA THR A 136 -15.91 -4.53 -4.01
C THR A 136 -17.21 -3.78 -3.72
N MET A 137 -17.26 -3.04 -2.61
CA MET A 137 -18.42 -2.21 -2.26
C MET A 137 -18.62 -1.05 -3.26
N ALA A 138 -17.54 -0.41 -3.68
CA ALA A 138 -17.57 0.67 -4.66
C ALA A 138 -18.17 0.21 -5.99
N LEU A 139 -17.70 -0.92 -6.53
CA LEU A 139 -18.23 -1.53 -7.75
C LEU A 139 -19.71 -1.92 -7.62
N ALA A 140 -20.12 -2.46 -6.47
CA ALA A 140 -21.51 -2.78 -6.19
C ALA A 140 -22.40 -1.52 -6.18
N LYS A 141 -21.96 -0.44 -5.52
CA LYS A 141 -22.67 0.84 -5.48
C LYS A 141 -22.76 1.48 -6.87
N ALA A 142 -21.69 1.42 -7.67
CA ALA A 142 -21.70 1.88 -9.05
C ALA A 142 -22.73 1.10 -9.90
N THR A 143 -22.78 -0.23 -9.75
CA THR A 143 -23.77 -1.08 -10.43
C THR A 143 -25.21 -0.78 -10.00
N ALA A 144 -25.41 -0.40 -8.75
CA ALA A 144 -26.71 0.02 -8.22
C ALA A 144 -27.13 1.44 -8.66
N GLY A 145 -26.25 2.19 -9.34
CA GLY A 145 -26.52 3.56 -9.78
C GLY A 145 -26.34 4.62 -8.69
N ASP A 146 -25.73 4.28 -7.55
CA ASP A 146 -25.57 5.18 -6.40
C ASP A 146 -24.71 6.42 -6.71
N TYR A 147 -23.92 6.39 -7.79
CA TYR A 147 -23.04 7.47 -8.23
C TYR A 147 -23.51 8.13 -9.54
N GLY A 148 -24.72 7.81 -10.01
CA GLY A 148 -25.18 8.21 -11.34
C GLY A 148 -24.45 7.48 -12.45
N THR A 149 -24.20 8.16 -13.58
CA THR A 149 -23.43 7.59 -14.69
C THR A 149 -21.96 7.50 -14.30
N VAL A 150 -21.46 6.27 -14.19
CA VAL A 150 -20.03 5.99 -13.97
C VAL A 150 -19.39 5.66 -15.32
N PRO A 151 -18.32 6.35 -15.72
CA PRO A 151 -17.59 5.96 -16.92
C PRO A 151 -17.02 4.55 -16.80
N ASP A 152 -17.14 3.76 -17.87
CA ASP A 152 -16.65 2.37 -17.91
C ASP A 152 -15.14 2.26 -17.57
N SER A 153 -14.36 3.28 -17.94
CA SER A 153 -12.93 3.40 -17.63
C SER A 153 -12.66 3.42 -16.12
N VAL A 154 -13.52 4.05 -15.32
CA VAL A 154 -13.43 4.08 -13.85
C VAL A 154 -13.75 2.70 -13.27
N GLY A 155 -14.75 2.01 -13.84
CA GLY A 155 -15.09 0.64 -13.44
C GLY A 155 -13.98 -0.37 -13.78
N GLU A 156 -13.30 -0.19 -14.91
CA GLU A 156 -12.15 -0.99 -15.33
C GLU A 156 -10.98 -0.80 -14.34
N PHE A 157 -10.62 0.45 -14.03
CA PHE A 157 -9.60 0.75 -13.02
C PHE A 157 -9.92 0.12 -11.66
N ALA A 158 -11.14 0.33 -11.14
CA ALA A 158 -11.55 -0.22 -9.85
C ALA A 158 -11.52 -1.76 -9.81
N THR A 159 -11.78 -2.41 -10.96
CA THR A 159 -11.69 -3.87 -11.07
C THR A 159 -10.24 -4.35 -11.04
N VAL A 160 -9.34 -3.64 -11.73
CA VAL A 160 -7.90 -3.91 -11.74
C VAL A 160 -7.31 -3.72 -10.35
N ALA A 161 -7.50 -2.55 -9.73
CA ALA A 161 -6.97 -2.23 -8.41
C ALA A 161 -7.40 -3.26 -7.35
N ARG A 162 -8.70 -3.64 -7.34
CA ARG A 162 -9.20 -4.72 -6.47
C ARG A 162 -8.45 -6.04 -6.66
N SER A 163 -8.17 -6.42 -7.91
CA SER A 163 -7.43 -7.65 -8.21
C SER A 163 -6.00 -7.57 -7.68
N GLN A 164 -5.33 -6.43 -7.87
CA GLN A 164 -3.97 -6.21 -7.40
C GLN A 164 -3.90 -6.26 -5.87
N HIS A 165 -4.82 -5.62 -5.14
CA HIS A 165 -4.91 -5.75 -3.69
C HIS A 165 -5.11 -7.20 -3.21
N ALA A 166 -5.88 -8.02 -3.94
CA ALA A 166 -6.03 -9.43 -3.59
C ALA A 166 -4.70 -10.20 -3.74
N GLU A 167 -3.91 -9.86 -4.75
CA GLU A 167 -2.56 -10.41 -4.96
C GLU A 167 -1.57 -9.90 -3.91
N HIS A 168 -1.66 -8.63 -3.52
CA HIS A 168 -0.89 -8.04 -2.42
C HIS A 168 -1.20 -8.72 -1.09
N ALA A 169 -2.48 -8.92 -0.75
CA ALA A 169 -2.92 -9.66 0.43
C ALA A 169 -2.32 -11.07 0.46
N LYS A 170 -2.30 -11.75 -0.69
CA LYS A 170 -1.67 -13.06 -0.84
C LYS A 170 -0.15 -13.00 -0.62
N ALA A 171 0.53 -11.98 -1.14
CA ALA A 171 1.97 -11.81 -0.96
C ALA A 171 2.35 -11.60 0.52
N TRP A 172 1.62 -10.75 1.25
CA TRP A 172 1.78 -10.55 2.69
C TRP A 172 1.49 -11.82 3.48
N ASN A 173 0.39 -12.52 3.15
CA ASN A 173 0.05 -13.80 3.77
C ASN A 173 1.09 -14.90 3.50
N GLY A 174 1.82 -14.81 2.39
CA GLY A 174 2.97 -15.67 2.12
C GLY A 174 4.09 -15.51 3.14
N VAL A 175 4.34 -14.28 3.62
CA VAL A 175 5.31 -14.02 4.69
C VAL A 175 4.85 -14.64 6.01
N LEU A 176 3.57 -14.44 6.38
CA LEU A 176 2.99 -15.04 7.59
C LEU A 176 3.04 -16.57 7.56
N SER A 177 2.64 -17.16 6.43
CA SER A 177 2.65 -18.61 6.23
C SER A 177 4.06 -19.18 6.29
N GLY A 178 5.05 -18.48 5.71
CA GLY A 178 6.46 -18.83 5.81
C GLY A 178 6.99 -18.83 7.25
N ALA A 179 6.44 -17.93 8.09
CA ALA A 179 6.68 -17.90 9.53
C ALA A 179 5.82 -18.88 10.34
N ARG A 180 5.01 -19.72 9.68
CA ARG A 180 4.06 -20.67 10.30
C ARG A 180 3.01 -19.99 11.18
N LEU A 181 2.65 -18.76 10.85
CA LEU A 181 1.58 -18.02 11.50
C LEU A 181 0.28 -18.13 10.67
N PRO A 182 -0.90 -17.94 11.31
CA PRO A 182 -2.15 -17.87 10.59
C PRO A 182 -2.15 -16.76 9.53
N THR A 183 -2.91 -16.96 8.45
CA THR A 183 -3.14 -15.92 7.44
C THR A 183 -4.26 -14.98 7.85
N ILE A 184 -4.24 -13.77 7.30
CA ILE A 184 -5.28 -12.76 7.44
C ILE A 184 -6.16 -12.77 6.19
N THR A 185 -7.42 -13.15 6.34
CA THR A 185 -8.41 -13.23 5.25
C THR A 185 -9.55 -12.22 5.37
N GLY A 186 -9.62 -11.50 6.49
CA GLY A 186 -10.61 -10.44 6.72
C GLY A 186 -9.93 -9.10 7.04
N THR A 187 -10.70 -8.20 7.64
CA THR A 187 -10.25 -6.84 8.00
C THR A 187 -10.20 -6.66 9.52
N PRO A 188 -9.34 -7.38 10.27
CA PRO A 188 -9.22 -7.24 11.72
C PRO A 188 -8.50 -5.92 12.07
N LEU A 189 -9.15 -4.80 11.76
CA LEU A 189 -8.64 -3.45 11.93
C LEU A 189 -9.64 -2.62 12.74
N THR A 190 -9.14 -1.84 13.69
CA THR A 190 -9.96 -0.87 14.43
C THR A 190 -10.61 0.17 13.51
N ILE A 191 -9.98 0.46 12.36
CA ILE A 191 -10.46 1.44 11.38
C ILE A 191 -11.48 0.87 10.36
N ALA A 192 -11.68 -0.45 10.31
CA ALA A 192 -12.48 -1.07 9.24
C ALA A 192 -13.92 -0.53 9.20
N ALA A 193 -14.56 -0.41 10.37
CA ALA A 193 -15.93 0.08 10.46
C ALA A 193 -16.05 1.56 10.03
N SER A 194 -15.08 2.40 10.41
CA SER A 194 -15.08 3.81 10.02
C SER A 194 -14.83 4.01 8.53
N GLU A 195 -13.93 3.22 7.93
CA GLU A 195 -13.69 3.29 6.47
C GLU A 195 -14.92 2.84 5.68
N VAL A 196 -15.59 1.75 6.10
CA VAL A 196 -16.87 1.33 5.49
C VAL A 196 -17.93 2.43 5.60
N ALA A 197 -18.00 3.15 6.72
CA ALA A 197 -18.94 4.25 6.89
C ALA A 197 -18.64 5.42 5.96
N LYS A 198 -17.36 5.80 5.81
CA LYS A 198 -16.91 6.85 4.88
C LYS A 198 -17.26 6.49 3.43
N LEU A 199 -16.98 5.27 2.99
CA LEU A 199 -17.32 4.81 1.65
C LEU A 199 -18.82 4.92 1.39
N LYS A 200 -19.66 4.44 2.32
CA LYS A 200 -21.13 4.54 2.20
C LYS A 200 -21.64 5.98 2.08
N ALA A 201 -20.90 6.94 2.63
CA ALA A 201 -21.26 8.35 2.58
C ALA A 201 -21.02 8.98 1.21
N THR A 202 -20.10 8.44 0.38
CA THR A 202 -19.81 8.95 -0.97
C THR A 202 -21.04 8.89 -1.88
N LYS A 203 -21.24 9.94 -2.68
CA LYS A 203 -22.40 10.15 -3.57
C LYS A 203 -22.05 10.39 -5.03
N SER A 204 -20.79 10.60 -5.35
CA SER A 204 -20.33 10.89 -6.71
C SER A 204 -19.02 10.16 -7.01
N VAL A 205 -18.67 10.06 -8.29
CA VAL A 205 -17.39 9.48 -8.72
C VAL A 205 -16.19 10.25 -8.14
N PRO A 206 -16.14 11.60 -8.13
CA PRO A 206 -15.05 12.32 -7.50
C PRO A 206 -14.95 12.08 -5.98
N GLU A 207 -16.07 12.05 -5.26
CA GLU A 207 -16.06 11.75 -3.81
C GLU A 207 -15.57 10.33 -3.52
N LEU A 208 -15.98 9.36 -4.34
CA LEU A 208 -15.49 7.98 -4.26
C LEU A 208 -13.98 7.91 -4.53
N ALA A 209 -13.51 8.62 -5.56
CA ALA A 209 -12.09 8.66 -5.92
C ALA A 209 -11.24 9.30 -4.81
N ALA A 210 -11.71 10.40 -4.22
CA ALA A 210 -11.05 11.05 -3.09
C ALA A 210 -11.00 10.15 -1.84
N TYR A 211 -12.07 9.41 -1.56
CA TYR A 211 -12.06 8.40 -0.49
C TYR A 211 -11.03 7.29 -0.76
N ALA A 212 -11.06 6.71 -1.97
CA ALA A 212 -10.13 5.64 -2.34
C ALA A 212 -8.68 6.13 -2.33
N LEU A 213 -8.41 7.35 -2.81
CA LEU A 213 -7.10 7.99 -2.77
C LEU A 213 -6.53 8.05 -1.36
N GLY A 214 -7.36 8.40 -0.37
CA GLY A 214 -6.96 8.38 1.04
C GLY A 214 -6.55 6.98 1.52
N LEU A 215 -7.26 5.95 1.08
CA LEU A 215 -6.96 4.56 1.42
C LEU A 215 -5.64 4.09 0.77
N GLU A 216 -5.41 4.40 -0.51
CA GLU A 216 -4.17 4.05 -1.20
C GLU A 216 -2.96 4.77 -0.60
N ASN A 217 -3.10 6.05 -0.28
CA ASN A 217 -2.05 6.80 0.40
C ASN A 217 -1.73 6.18 1.76
N ALA A 218 -2.74 5.80 2.55
CA ALA A 218 -2.51 5.14 3.82
C ALA A 218 -1.76 3.79 3.64
N ALA A 219 -2.11 3.00 2.62
CA ALA A 219 -1.40 1.76 2.30
C ALA A 219 0.06 2.02 1.88
N ALA A 220 0.28 2.87 0.88
CA ALA A 220 1.59 3.22 0.35
C ALA A 220 2.54 3.71 1.47
N GLN A 221 2.05 4.62 2.32
CA GLN A 221 2.80 5.17 3.44
C GLN A 221 3.05 4.15 4.55
N THR A 222 2.10 3.22 4.80
CA THR A 222 2.30 2.10 5.73
C THR A 222 3.41 1.18 5.24
N TYR A 223 3.51 0.94 3.94
CA TYR A 223 4.53 0.06 3.36
C TYR A 223 5.89 0.74 3.29
N LEU A 224 5.92 2.04 3.03
CA LEU A 224 7.14 2.84 3.20
C LEU A 224 7.64 2.80 4.65
N TYR A 225 6.74 2.99 5.62
CA TYR A 225 7.08 2.82 7.03
C TYR A 225 7.62 1.42 7.33
N ALA A 226 6.98 0.37 6.80
CA ALA A 226 7.42 -1.01 7.00
C ALA A 226 8.84 -1.23 6.47
N MET A 227 9.16 -0.77 5.26
CA MET A 227 10.52 -0.86 4.70
C MET A 227 11.59 -0.25 5.61
N ALA A 228 11.27 0.85 6.29
CA ALA A 228 12.23 1.57 7.14
C ALA A 228 12.31 1.02 8.59
N ASN A 229 11.29 0.30 9.06
CA ASN A 229 11.15 -0.01 10.48
C ASN A 229 11.07 -1.51 10.81
N VAL A 230 10.86 -2.38 9.83
CA VAL A 230 10.89 -3.84 10.05
C VAL A 230 12.26 -4.42 9.68
N SER A 231 12.65 -5.50 10.35
CA SER A 231 13.86 -6.26 10.03
C SER A 231 13.56 -7.54 9.24
N ASP A 232 12.31 -8.01 9.21
CA ASP A 232 11.94 -9.22 8.48
C ASP A 232 12.15 -9.05 6.96
N GLY A 233 12.93 -9.96 6.39
CA GLY A 233 13.34 -9.82 5.00
C GLY A 233 12.22 -10.08 3.99
N GLY A 234 11.28 -10.96 4.35
CA GLY A 234 10.07 -11.18 3.56
C GLY A 234 9.17 -9.95 3.60
N GLY A 235 9.00 -9.36 4.78
CA GLY A 235 8.27 -8.12 5.00
C GLY A 235 8.84 -6.94 4.22
N ILE A 236 10.16 -6.70 4.30
CA ILE A 236 10.83 -5.63 3.54
C ILE A 236 10.66 -5.84 2.03
N ALA A 237 10.94 -7.04 1.53
CA ALA A 237 10.81 -7.35 0.11
C ALA A 237 9.38 -7.16 -0.39
N THR A 238 8.39 -7.62 0.39
CA THR A 238 6.97 -7.45 0.04
C THR A 238 6.55 -5.98 0.09
N ALA A 239 6.97 -5.22 1.10
CA ALA A 239 6.70 -3.79 1.17
C ALA A 239 7.29 -3.03 -0.03
N ALA A 240 8.54 -3.33 -0.39
CA ALA A 240 9.26 -2.67 -1.47
C ALA A 240 8.65 -2.93 -2.86
N THR A 241 8.02 -4.08 -3.07
CA THR A 241 7.31 -4.35 -4.32
C THR A 241 5.93 -3.70 -4.35
N ILE A 242 5.22 -3.64 -3.22
CA ILE A 242 3.82 -3.19 -3.18
C ILE A 242 3.70 -1.66 -3.07
N ALA A 243 4.53 -1.00 -2.26
CA ALA A 243 4.41 0.45 -2.02
C ALA A 243 4.38 1.30 -3.32
N PRO A 244 5.20 1.02 -4.36
CA PRO A 244 5.11 1.74 -5.63
C PRO A 244 3.79 1.53 -6.37
N VAL A 245 3.16 0.35 -6.26
CA VAL A 245 1.87 0.05 -6.90
C VAL A 245 0.76 0.85 -6.23
N GLU A 246 0.74 0.92 -4.89
CA GLU A 246 -0.24 1.75 -4.18
C GLU A 246 -0.08 3.24 -4.49
N ALA A 247 1.16 3.70 -4.69
CA ALA A 247 1.40 5.06 -5.15
C ALA A 247 0.86 5.31 -6.58
N MET A 248 0.91 4.31 -7.46
CA MET A 248 0.31 4.40 -8.79
C MET A 248 -1.22 4.36 -8.75
N HIS A 249 -1.82 3.55 -7.88
CA HIS A 249 -3.27 3.62 -7.60
C HIS A 249 -3.67 5.03 -7.17
N ALA A 250 -2.94 5.61 -6.20
CA ALA A 250 -3.17 6.97 -5.73
C ALA A 250 -3.07 8.01 -6.87
N ALA A 251 -2.06 7.91 -7.75
CA ALA A 251 -1.92 8.83 -8.87
C ALA A 251 -3.10 8.77 -9.85
N VAL A 252 -3.59 7.56 -10.18
CA VAL A 252 -4.76 7.39 -11.04
C VAL A 252 -6.04 7.89 -10.35
N LEU A 253 -6.19 7.68 -9.04
CA LEU A 253 -7.33 8.20 -8.29
C LEU A 253 -7.34 9.71 -8.17
N ALA A 254 -6.18 10.35 -8.03
CA ALA A 254 -6.07 11.81 -8.11
C ALA A 254 -6.57 12.32 -9.47
N PHE A 255 -6.19 11.65 -10.56
CA PHE A 255 -6.72 11.95 -11.90
C PHE A 255 -8.25 11.81 -11.97
N ILE A 256 -8.82 10.73 -11.43
CA ILE A 256 -10.29 10.49 -11.42
C ILE A 256 -11.01 11.52 -10.54
N ALA A 257 -10.41 11.94 -9.43
CA ALA A 257 -10.95 12.97 -8.55
C ALA A 257 -10.98 14.38 -9.19
N GLY A 258 -10.29 14.56 -10.33
CA GLY A 258 -10.13 15.85 -11.00
C GLY A 258 -8.95 16.67 -10.48
N ASP A 259 -8.09 16.06 -9.65
CA ASP A 259 -6.87 16.67 -9.15
C ASP A 259 -5.71 16.48 -10.15
N TYR A 260 -4.65 17.29 -10.00
CA TYR A 260 -3.45 17.13 -10.82
C TYR A 260 -2.73 15.82 -10.45
N PRO A 261 -2.48 14.90 -11.40
CA PRO A 261 -2.10 13.51 -11.10
C PRO A 261 -0.61 13.33 -10.77
N VAL A 262 0.08 14.39 -10.33
CA VAL A 262 1.48 14.29 -9.89
C VAL A 262 1.47 14.06 -8.38
N PRO A 263 1.81 12.85 -7.89
CA PRO A 263 1.96 12.63 -6.47
C PRO A 263 3.09 13.49 -5.92
N GLU A 264 3.07 13.73 -4.61
CA GLU A 264 4.22 14.30 -3.91
C GLU A 264 5.50 13.55 -4.31
N ALA A 265 6.56 14.28 -4.64
CA ALA A 265 7.80 13.70 -5.17
C ALA A 265 8.41 12.67 -4.20
N PHE A 266 8.08 12.77 -2.92
CA PHE A 266 8.40 11.80 -1.89
C PHE A 266 7.15 11.47 -1.09
N LEU A 267 6.86 10.18 -0.95
CA LEU A 267 5.87 9.71 0.02
C LEU A 267 6.40 9.96 1.44
N ASP A 268 5.55 10.50 2.31
CA ASP A 268 5.82 10.56 3.74
C ASP A 268 5.27 9.31 4.47
N THR A 269 5.23 9.33 5.80
CA THR A 269 4.63 8.26 6.60
C THR A 269 3.57 8.78 7.58
N SER A 270 3.00 9.96 7.31
CA SER A 270 2.08 10.67 8.21
C SER A 270 0.71 10.00 8.36
N SER A 271 0.28 9.32 7.31
CA SER A 271 -0.96 8.54 7.22
C SER A 271 -0.72 7.03 7.36
N ALA A 272 0.51 6.62 7.71
CA ALA A 272 0.82 5.21 7.96
C ALA A 272 -0.04 4.68 9.12
N VAL A 273 -0.69 3.54 8.89
CA VAL A 273 -1.49 2.87 9.92
C VAL A 273 -0.54 2.15 10.87
N GLY A 274 -0.68 2.44 12.17
CA GLY A 274 0.17 1.84 13.19
C GLY A 274 -0.23 0.39 13.54
N PRO A 275 0.71 -0.46 14.01
CA PRO A 275 0.43 -1.85 14.41
C PRO A 275 -0.63 -2.02 15.51
N ALA A 276 -0.93 -0.95 16.26
CA ALA A 276 -2.01 -0.95 17.25
C ALA A 276 -3.41 -1.08 16.63
N ALA A 277 -3.57 -0.78 15.33
CA ALA A 277 -4.84 -0.93 14.63
C ALA A 277 -5.25 -2.39 14.42
N LEU A 278 -4.31 -3.35 14.48
CA LEU A 278 -4.60 -4.78 14.31
C LEU A 278 -5.37 -5.34 15.50
N THR A 279 -6.55 -5.91 15.26
CA THR A 279 -7.46 -6.43 16.30
C THR A 279 -7.42 -7.94 16.49
N ALA A 280 -6.58 -8.66 15.76
CA ALA A 280 -6.40 -10.11 15.88
C ALA A 280 -4.91 -10.45 15.94
#